data_AF-A0A1Y1Q309-F1
#
_entry.id   AF-A0A1Y1Q309-F1
#
_cell.length_a   1.000
_cell.length_b   1.000
_cell.length_c   1.000
_cell.angle_alpha   90.00
_cell.angle_beta   90.00
_cell.angle_gamma   90.00
#
_symmetry.space_group_name_H-M   'P 1'
#
loop_
_entity.id
_entity.type
_entity.pdbx_description
1 polymer ?
#
loop_
_entity_poly.entity_id
_entity_poly.type
_entity_poly.pdbx_seq_one_letter_code
_entity_poly.pdbx_strand_id
1 'polypeptide(L)'
;MSTGVFSSLSKSYRSAAGNGFRYVRQTHWIFWPIVGIVAIVYAIVLLPISVGFASLIIFDWIGYVTNKIRRTLLELMEKQSNSINDSFWSFLFRPILLVLISPLFFLSVFIPKLSSNIEGTIIRVTLSGGTFKDIKELIWKNAIDNLFSYVQETWLLLKPIAAIIAFAYSIVLIAVGAIFATLTPLDWVAWLIETVRQRIANFANRLQENIRYHAGAFLFNPVWLALLSPIFLIVILIPKFTTNIDVEA
;
A
#
# COMPACT_ATOMS: atom_id res chain seq x y z
N MET A 1 11.19 -5.20 8.77
CA MET A 1 10.22 -4.09 8.73
C MET A 1 10.29 -3.46 7.35
N SER A 2 9.20 -3.51 6.57
CA SER A 2 9.15 -2.85 5.26
C SER A 2 9.49 -1.38 5.41
N THR A 3 10.46 -0.88 4.65
CA THR A 3 10.83 0.54 4.67
C THR A 3 9.75 1.36 3.99
N GLY A 4 9.13 2.29 4.71
CA GLY A 4 8.17 3.23 4.11
C GLY A 4 8.84 4.15 3.07
N VAL A 5 8.05 4.80 2.20
CA VAL A 5 8.55 5.70 1.15
C VAL A 5 9.35 6.86 1.73
N PHE A 6 8.87 7.51 2.79
CA PHE A 6 9.58 8.63 3.41
C PHE A 6 10.89 8.17 4.07
N SER A 7 10.87 7.02 4.76
CA SER A 7 12.08 6.40 5.32
C SER A 7 13.09 6.02 4.23
N SER A 8 12.62 5.45 3.12
CA SER A 8 13.47 5.05 1.99
C SER A 8 14.14 6.27 1.37
N LEU A 9 13.36 7.32 1.05
CA LEU A 9 13.90 8.57 0.50
C LEU A 9 14.86 9.25 1.47
N SER A 10 14.49 9.41 2.74
CA SER A 10 15.39 10.00 3.74
C SER A 10 16.75 9.29 3.76
N LYS A 11 16.76 7.95 3.73
CA LYS A 11 17.97 7.14 3.60
C LYS A 11 18.68 7.34 2.25
N SER A 12 17.97 7.38 1.12
CA SER A 12 18.56 7.62 -0.20
C SER A 12 19.30 8.96 -0.26
N TYR A 13 18.70 10.04 0.25
CA TYR A 13 19.32 11.38 0.26
C TYR A 13 20.53 11.44 1.20
N ARG A 14 20.44 10.80 2.39
CA ARG A 14 21.59 10.68 3.30
C ARG A 14 22.73 9.86 2.68
N SER A 15 22.39 8.74 2.03
CA SER A 15 23.36 7.90 1.32
C SER A 15 23.96 8.61 0.12
N ALA A 16 23.21 9.42 -0.61
CA ALA A 16 23.72 10.23 -1.71
C ALA A 16 24.83 11.20 -1.23
N ALA A 17 24.58 11.91 -0.13
CA ALA A 17 25.59 12.77 0.50
C ALA A 17 26.83 11.96 0.92
N GLY A 18 26.64 10.81 1.59
CA GLY A 18 27.75 9.93 1.99
C GLY A 18 28.53 9.34 0.82
N ASN A 19 27.84 9.00 -0.28
CA ASN A 19 28.47 8.47 -1.49
C ASN A 19 29.29 9.54 -2.22
N GLY A 20 28.94 10.83 -2.10
CA GLY A 20 29.79 11.93 -2.56
C GLY A 20 31.18 11.89 -1.92
N PHE A 21 31.26 11.72 -0.59
CA PHE A 21 32.54 11.57 0.10
C PHE A 21 33.27 10.25 -0.22
N ARG A 22 32.52 9.17 -0.47
CA ARG A 22 33.13 7.90 -0.92
C ARG A 22 33.76 8.05 -2.30
N TYR A 23 33.14 8.80 -3.21
CA TYR A 23 33.69 9.10 -4.53
C TYR A 23 34.99 9.91 -4.43
N VAL A 24 35.05 10.92 -3.54
CA VAL A 24 36.29 11.69 -3.25
C VAL A 24 37.43 10.75 -2.90
N ARG A 25 37.19 9.82 -1.96
CA ARG A 25 38.21 8.86 -1.51
C ARG A 25 38.67 7.89 -2.60
N GLN A 26 37.82 7.60 -3.59
CA GLN A 26 38.13 6.70 -4.71
C GLN A 26 38.77 7.43 -5.90
N THR A 27 38.70 8.76 -5.93
CA THR A 27 39.28 9.58 -7.01
C THR A 27 40.79 9.75 -6.81
N HIS A 28 41.52 10.07 -7.86
CA HIS A 28 42.96 10.35 -7.78
C HIS A 28 43.24 11.55 -6.86
N TRP A 29 44.30 11.46 -6.05
CA TRP A 29 44.65 12.42 -5.00
C TRP A 29 44.76 13.88 -5.47
N ILE A 30 45.20 14.09 -6.72
CA ILE A 30 45.32 15.42 -7.35
C ILE A 30 43.98 16.15 -7.41
N PHE A 31 42.87 15.43 -7.63
CA PHE A 31 41.53 16.03 -7.76
C PHE A 31 40.77 16.12 -6.43
N TRP A 32 41.30 15.54 -5.35
CA TRP A 32 40.67 15.57 -4.02
C TRP A 32 40.23 16.96 -3.54
N PRO A 33 41.03 18.04 -3.65
CA PRO A 33 40.61 19.34 -3.13
C PRO A 33 39.36 19.86 -3.86
N ILE A 34 39.29 19.71 -5.18
CA ILE A 34 38.17 20.19 -5.99
C ILE A 34 36.93 19.32 -5.75
N VAL A 35 37.08 17.99 -5.87
CA VAL A 35 35.98 17.03 -5.72
C VAL A 35 35.45 17.04 -4.26
N GLY A 36 36.33 17.30 -3.29
CA GLY A 36 35.98 17.44 -1.88
C GLY A 36 35.10 18.66 -1.61
N ILE A 37 35.44 19.83 -2.17
CA ILE A 37 34.59 21.03 -2.06
C ILE A 37 33.21 20.77 -2.66
N VAL A 38 33.15 20.14 -3.83
CA VAL A 38 31.89 19.78 -4.49
C VAL A 38 31.06 18.82 -3.63
N ALA A 39 31.69 17.81 -3.02
CA ALA A 39 31.01 16.88 -2.12
C ALA A 39 30.45 17.57 -0.86
N ILE A 40 31.17 18.55 -0.30
CA ILE A 40 30.69 19.36 0.84
C ILE A 40 29.45 20.17 0.44
N VAL A 41 29.48 20.83 -0.71
CA VAL A 41 28.32 21.60 -1.23
C VAL A 41 27.10 20.68 -1.39
N TYR A 42 27.27 19.50 -1.98
CA TYR A 42 26.17 18.55 -2.10
C TYR A 42 25.67 18.05 -0.75
N ALA A 43 26.54 17.82 0.23
CA ALA A 43 26.13 17.41 1.57
C ALA A 43 25.30 18.50 2.28
N ILE A 44 25.70 19.77 2.15
CA ILE A 44 24.96 20.92 2.70
C ILE A 44 23.55 21.00 2.12
N VAL A 45 23.34 20.58 0.88
CA VAL A 45 22.01 20.60 0.23
C VAL A 45 21.20 19.32 0.52
N LEU A 46 21.80 18.13 0.37
CA LEU A 46 21.08 16.86 0.44
C LEU A 46 20.73 16.44 1.88
N LEU A 47 21.54 16.81 2.88
CA LEU A 47 21.27 16.46 4.27
C LEU A 47 20.01 17.16 4.82
N PRO A 48 19.80 18.47 4.63
CA PRO A 48 18.54 19.12 4.98
C PRO A 48 17.32 18.47 4.31
N ILE A 49 17.43 18.09 3.02
CA ILE A 49 16.36 17.39 2.30
C ILE A 49 16.07 16.03 2.95
N SER A 50 17.12 15.28 3.32
CA SER A 50 16.97 14.01 4.05
C SER A 50 16.25 14.18 5.38
N VAL A 51 16.54 15.27 6.12
CA VAL A 51 15.86 15.62 7.37
C VAL A 51 14.39 16.00 7.11
N GLY A 52 14.11 16.74 6.04
CA GLY A 52 12.76 17.06 5.60
C GLY A 52 11.91 15.82 5.32
N PHE A 53 12.47 14.79 4.68
CA PHE A 53 11.79 13.49 4.54
C PHE A 53 11.73 12.71 5.85
N ALA A 54 12.72 12.84 6.73
CA ALA A 54 12.75 12.15 8.02
C ALA A 54 11.61 12.60 8.95
N SER A 55 11.28 13.90 8.97
CA SER A 55 10.17 14.42 9.77
C SER A 55 8.81 13.85 9.33
N LEU A 56 8.69 13.39 8.08
CA LEU A 56 7.50 12.78 7.52
C LEU A 56 7.41 11.27 7.75
N ILE A 57 8.40 10.63 8.40
CA ILE A 57 8.37 9.19 8.72
C ILE A 57 7.18 8.83 9.63
N ILE A 58 6.66 9.76 10.43
CA ILE A 58 5.45 9.54 11.23
C ILE A 58 4.26 9.11 10.35
N PHE A 59 4.19 9.58 9.10
CA PHE A 59 3.17 9.18 8.14
C PHE A 59 3.39 7.76 7.58
N ASP A 60 4.63 7.27 7.53
CA ASP A 60 4.92 5.85 7.27
C ASP A 60 4.28 4.98 8.37
N TRP A 61 4.41 5.39 9.63
CA TRP A 61 3.90 4.64 10.77
C TRP A 61 2.36 4.63 10.81
N ILE A 62 1.72 5.79 10.62
CA ILE A 62 0.26 5.88 10.49
C ILE A 62 -0.22 4.96 9.36
N GLY A 63 0.46 5.00 8.22
CA GLY A 63 0.13 4.14 7.09
C GLY A 63 0.29 2.65 7.41
N TYR A 64 1.30 2.25 8.17
CA TYR A 64 1.48 0.87 8.61
C TYR A 64 0.31 0.41 9.52
N VAL A 65 -0.07 1.23 10.49
CA VAL A 65 -1.18 0.93 11.40
C VAL A 65 -2.51 0.79 10.63
N THR A 66 -2.80 1.73 9.73
CA THR A 66 -4.01 1.67 8.88
C THR A 66 -4.04 0.41 8.01
N ASN A 67 -2.90 0.00 7.42
CA ASN A 67 -2.81 -1.25 6.66
C ASN A 67 -3.12 -2.46 7.53
N LYS A 68 -2.55 -2.50 8.74
CA LYS A 68 -2.76 -3.60 9.67
C LYS A 68 -4.24 -3.73 10.03
N ILE A 69 -4.91 -2.62 10.35
CA ILE A 69 -6.35 -2.59 10.64
C ILE A 69 -7.15 -3.10 9.44
N ARG A 70 -6.90 -2.58 8.23
CA ARG A 70 -7.61 -2.98 7.02
C ARG A 70 -7.42 -4.46 6.70
N ARG A 71 -6.19 -4.97 6.79
CA ARG A 71 -5.86 -6.39 6.59
C ARG A 71 -6.61 -7.26 7.59
N THR A 72 -6.59 -6.92 8.87
CA THR A 72 -7.36 -7.66 9.89
C THR A 72 -8.86 -7.63 9.62
N LEU A 73 -9.42 -6.50 9.18
CA LEU A 73 -10.84 -6.43 8.81
C LEU A 73 -11.16 -7.30 7.60
N LEU A 74 -10.31 -7.32 6.57
CA LEU A 74 -10.48 -8.21 5.42
C LEU A 74 -10.39 -9.68 5.79
N GLU A 75 -9.37 -10.08 6.55
CA GLU A 75 -9.20 -11.46 7.02
C GLU A 75 -10.42 -11.91 7.86
N LEU A 76 -10.98 -11.01 8.67
CA LEU A 76 -12.23 -11.25 9.38
C LEU A 76 -13.42 -11.42 8.42
N MET A 77 -13.59 -10.54 7.43
CA MET A 77 -14.65 -10.67 6.43
C MET A 77 -14.54 -11.99 5.65
N GLU A 78 -13.33 -12.37 5.28
CA GLU A 78 -13.05 -13.60 4.53
C GLU A 78 -13.39 -14.83 5.37
N LYS A 79 -12.95 -14.86 6.62
CA LYS A 79 -13.30 -15.93 7.56
C LYS A 79 -14.80 -16.02 7.78
N GLN A 80 -15.50 -14.89 7.92
CA GLN A 80 -16.95 -14.91 8.07
C GLN A 80 -17.65 -15.44 6.81
N SER A 81 -17.22 -14.99 5.63
CA SER A 81 -17.77 -15.40 4.33
C SER A 81 -17.58 -16.90 4.05
N ASN A 82 -16.36 -17.40 4.27
CA ASN A 82 -15.98 -18.77 3.91
C ASN A 82 -16.65 -19.84 4.76
N SER A 83 -17.11 -19.51 5.96
CA SER A 83 -17.71 -20.51 6.86
C SER A 83 -19.18 -20.24 7.19
N ILE A 84 -19.88 -19.54 6.28
CA ILE A 84 -21.35 -19.40 6.30
C ILE A 84 -22.05 -20.77 6.24
N ASN A 85 -21.52 -21.71 5.46
CA ASN A 85 -22.12 -23.03 5.24
C ASN A 85 -21.76 -24.09 6.30
N ASP A 86 -20.89 -23.79 7.26
CA ASP A 86 -20.42 -24.77 8.26
C ASP A 86 -21.52 -25.32 9.18
N SER A 87 -22.51 -24.50 9.53
CA SER A 87 -23.53 -24.85 10.54
C SER A 87 -24.73 -23.90 10.49
N PHE A 88 -25.85 -24.32 11.09
CA PHE A 88 -27.07 -23.49 11.19
C PHE A 88 -26.83 -22.14 11.87
N TRP A 89 -26.07 -22.14 12.97
CA TRP A 89 -25.71 -20.90 13.66
C TRP A 89 -24.81 -20.00 12.80
N SER A 90 -23.92 -20.60 12.02
CA SER A 90 -23.07 -19.86 11.08
C SER A 90 -23.88 -19.23 9.95
N PHE A 91 -24.82 -19.98 9.38
CA PHE A 91 -25.75 -19.51 8.35
C PHE A 91 -26.59 -18.31 8.81
N LEU A 92 -27.04 -18.31 10.07
CA LEU A 92 -27.85 -17.21 10.62
C LEU A 92 -27.05 -15.96 10.97
N PHE A 93 -25.89 -16.09 11.62
CA PHE A 93 -25.21 -14.95 12.25
C PHE A 93 -24.03 -14.39 11.44
N ARG A 94 -23.34 -15.21 10.64
CA ARG A 94 -22.17 -14.73 9.89
C ARG A 94 -22.51 -13.69 8.82
N PRO A 95 -23.62 -13.79 8.08
CA PRO A 95 -24.04 -12.71 7.17
C PRO A 95 -24.25 -11.38 7.91
N ILE A 96 -24.83 -11.41 9.12
CA ILE A 96 -25.03 -10.21 9.96
C ILE A 96 -23.67 -9.60 10.35
N LEU A 97 -22.72 -10.43 10.80
CA LEU A 97 -21.38 -9.97 11.14
C LEU A 97 -20.68 -9.35 9.94
N LEU A 98 -20.83 -9.92 8.74
CA LEU A 98 -20.25 -9.41 7.51
C LEU A 98 -20.82 -8.02 7.16
N VAL A 99 -22.13 -7.83 7.31
CA VAL A 99 -22.79 -6.53 7.15
C VAL A 99 -22.33 -5.52 8.22
N LEU A 100 -22.03 -5.96 9.44
CA LEU A 100 -21.53 -5.10 10.52
C LEU A 100 -20.05 -4.70 10.34
N ILE A 101 -19.22 -5.60 9.82
CA ILE A 101 -17.79 -5.34 9.57
C ILE A 101 -17.61 -4.41 8.35
N SER A 102 -18.50 -4.48 7.36
CA SER A 102 -18.47 -3.66 6.15
C SER A 102 -18.39 -2.13 6.40
N PRO A 103 -19.23 -1.51 7.25
CA PRO A 103 -19.12 -0.08 7.57
C PRO A 103 -17.87 0.25 8.39
N LEU A 104 -17.38 -0.66 9.23
CA LEU A 104 -16.08 -0.51 9.92
C LEU A 104 -14.93 -0.44 8.91
N PHE A 105 -14.97 -1.30 7.88
CA PHE A 105 -14.02 -1.25 6.78
C PHE A 105 -14.14 0.09 6.03
N PHE A 106 -15.36 0.52 5.69
CA PHE A 106 -15.59 1.80 5.01
C PHE A 106 -15.09 3.00 5.83
N LEU A 107 -15.26 3.01 7.16
CA LEU A 107 -14.71 4.04 8.04
C LEU A 107 -13.17 4.05 8.02
N SER A 108 -12.53 2.89 7.96
CA SER A 108 -11.07 2.79 7.88
C SER A 108 -10.50 3.37 6.57
N VAL A 109 -11.31 3.49 5.51
CA VAL A 109 -10.93 4.10 4.23
C VAL A 109 -10.77 5.61 4.34
N PHE A 110 -11.58 6.26 5.17
CA PHE A 110 -11.52 7.72 5.37
C PHE A 110 -10.24 8.19 6.07
N ILE A 111 -9.44 7.29 6.62
CA ILE A 111 -8.11 7.61 7.14
C ILE A 111 -7.14 7.66 5.94
N PRO A 112 -6.76 8.86 5.43
CA PRO A 112 -5.95 8.97 4.24
C PRO A 112 -4.54 8.45 4.53
N LYS A 113 -4.00 7.68 3.59
CA LYS A 113 -2.63 7.16 3.71
C LYS A 113 -1.66 8.02 2.89
N LEU A 114 -0.75 8.69 3.59
CA LEU A 114 0.26 9.55 2.96
C LEU A 114 1.54 8.81 2.57
N SER A 115 1.70 7.55 3.01
CA SER A 115 2.89 6.75 2.74
C SER A 115 2.56 5.36 2.19
N SER A 116 3.54 4.63 1.68
CA SER A 116 3.43 3.22 1.34
C SER A 116 4.65 2.40 1.76
N ASN A 117 4.46 1.10 1.88
CA ASN A 117 5.54 0.16 2.20
C ASN A 117 6.28 -0.17 0.91
N ILE A 118 7.60 -0.03 0.92
CA ILE A 118 8.47 -0.50 -0.17
C ILE A 118 9.07 -1.82 0.32
N GLU A 119 8.46 -2.94 -0.07
CA GLU A 119 9.12 -4.23 0.06
C GLU A 119 9.98 -4.49 -1.17
N GLY A 120 11.23 -4.92 -0.92
CA GLY A 120 12.31 -5.05 -1.90
C GLY A 120 12.23 -6.27 -2.80
N THR A 121 11.06 -6.90 -2.92
CA THR A 121 10.87 -8.02 -3.84
C THR A 121 10.30 -7.44 -5.12
N ILE A 122 10.83 -7.86 -6.28
CA ILE A 122 10.25 -7.58 -7.59
C ILE A 122 8.76 -7.94 -7.48
N ILE A 123 7.92 -6.91 -7.35
CA ILE A 123 6.48 -7.05 -7.36
C ILE A 123 6.19 -7.61 -8.76
N ARG A 124 5.98 -8.93 -8.84
CA ARG A 124 5.06 -9.46 -9.82
C ARG A 124 3.81 -8.64 -9.57
N VAL A 125 3.56 -7.69 -10.45
CA VAL A 125 2.31 -6.94 -10.51
C VAL A 125 1.26 -7.99 -10.85
N THR A 126 0.83 -8.74 -9.84
CA THR A 126 -0.40 -9.49 -9.92
C THR A 126 -1.46 -8.43 -10.11
N LEU A 127 -2.17 -8.54 -11.22
CA LEU A 127 -3.44 -7.86 -11.50
C LEU A 127 -4.54 -8.25 -10.48
N SER A 128 -4.17 -8.50 -9.22
CA SER A 128 -5.12 -8.72 -8.14
C SER A 128 -5.75 -7.38 -7.81
N GLY A 129 -7.08 -7.37 -7.83
CA GLY A 129 -7.91 -6.18 -7.65
C GLY A 129 -7.54 -5.43 -6.39
N GLY A 130 -7.74 -4.12 -6.37
CA GLY A 130 -7.61 -3.40 -5.11
C GLY A 130 -8.65 -3.85 -4.08
N THR A 131 -8.54 -3.31 -2.87
CA THR A 131 -9.30 -3.80 -1.72
C THR A 131 -10.82 -3.77 -1.93
N PHE A 132 -11.37 -2.79 -2.65
CA PHE A 132 -12.82 -2.73 -2.88
C PHE A 132 -13.30 -3.80 -3.84
N LYS A 133 -12.49 -4.13 -4.85
CA LYS A 133 -12.78 -5.26 -5.73
C LYS A 133 -12.77 -6.57 -4.95
N ASP A 134 -11.79 -6.78 -4.07
CA ASP A 134 -11.69 -7.99 -3.26
C ASP A 134 -12.89 -8.16 -2.31
N ILE A 135 -13.30 -7.08 -1.63
CA ILE A 135 -14.50 -7.08 -0.79
C ILE A 135 -15.75 -7.40 -1.61
N LYS A 136 -15.90 -6.78 -2.79
CA LYS A 136 -17.03 -7.05 -3.68
C LYS A 136 -17.06 -8.53 -4.07
N GLU A 137 -15.93 -9.11 -4.44
CA GLU A 137 -15.87 -10.53 -4.80
C GLU A 137 -16.15 -11.45 -3.61
N LEU A 138 -15.62 -11.13 -2.43
CA LEU A 138 -15.87 -11.87 -1.18
C LEU A 138 -17.34 -11.86 -0.77
N ILE A 139 -18.03 -10.73 -0.99
CA ILE A 139 -19.47 -10.61 -0.71
C ILE A 139 -20.29 -11.30 -1.79
N TRP A 140 -20.09 -10.98 -3.07
CA TRP A 140 -20.96 -11.44 -4.15
C TRP A 140 -20.71 -12.88 -4.59
N LYS A 141 -19.46 -13.33 -4.61
CA LYS A 141 -19.13 -14.72 -4.95
C LYS A 141 -19.16 -15.57 -3.70
N ASN A 142 -18.24 -15.35 -2.75
CA ASN A 142 -18.14 -16.29 -1.63
C ASN A 142 -19.35 -16.27 -0.70
N ALA A 143 -19.78 -15.10 -0.21
CA ALA A 143 -20.79 -15.09 0.86
C ALA A 143 -22.17 -15.53 0.36
N ILE A 144 -22.56 -15.07 -0.83
CA ILE A 144 -23.83 -15.45 -1.46
C ILE A 144 -23.82 -16.91 -1.91
N ASP A 145 -22.75 -17.38 -2.56
CA ASP A 145 -22.68 -18.79 -3.00
C ASP A 145 -22.70 -19.74 -1.79
N ASN A 146 -22.03 -19.39 -0.68
CA ASN A 146 -22.05 -20.18 0.54
C ASN A 146 -23.43 -20.17 1.24
N LEU A 147 -24.17 -19.05 1.18
CA LEU A 147 -25.56 -19.00 1.64
C LEU A 147 -26.43 -20.00 0.88
N PHE A 148 -26.35 -20.01 -0.45
CA PHE A 148 -27.14 -20.92 -1.28
C PHE A 148 -26.66 -22.37 -1.20
N SER A 149 -25.36 -22.61 -1.03
CA SER A 149 -24.80 -23.95 -0.80
C SER A 149 -25.35 -24.55 0.49
N TYR A 150 -25.44 -23.78 1.57
CA TYR A 150 -26.08 -24.23 2.81
C TYR A 150 -27.55 -24.63 2.59
N VAL A 151 -28.33 -23.86 1.82
CA VAL A 151 -29.73 -24.20 1.52
C VAL A 151 -29.83 -25.52 0.75
N GLN A 152 -28.90 -25.79 -0.17
CA GLN A 152 -28.88 -27.03 -0.95
C GLN A 152 -28.60 -28.26 -0.08
N GLU A 153 -27.67 -28.15 0.86
CA GLU A 153 -27.21 -29.23 1.75
C GLU A 153 -28.11 -29.43 2.99
N THR A 154 -28.95 -28.46 3.31
CA THR A 154 -29.86 -28.51 4.46
C THR A 154 -30.98 -29.56 4.28
N TRP A 155 -31.50 -30.07 5.40
CA TRP A 155 -32.59 -31.06 5.42
C TRP A 155 -33.85 -30.57 4.69
N LEU A 156 -34.53 -31.48 3.98
CA LEU A 156 -35.56 -31.16 2.98
C LEU A 156 -36.72 -30.31 3.53
N LEU A 157 -37.10 -30.53 4.80
CA LEU A 157 -38.17 -29.78 5.48
C LEU A 157 -37.77 -28.35 5.87
N LEU A 158 -36.47 -28.11 6.10
CA LEU A 158 -35.93 -26.80 6.47
C LEU A 158 -35.55 -25.95 5.25
N LYS A 159 -35.43 -26.57 4.06
CA LYS A 159 -35.11 -25.88 2.80
C LYS A 159 -35.96 -24.64 2.51
N PRO A 160 -37.30 -24.67 2.58
CA PRO A 160 -38.09 -23.48 2.27
C PRO A 160 -37.83 -22.32 3.24
N ILE A 161 -37.63 -22.60 4.53
CA ILE A 161 -37.32 -21.58 5.54
C ILE A 161 -35.91 -21.02 5.31
N ALA A 162 -34.92 -21.90 5.11
CA ALA A 162 -33.55 -21.52 4.82
C ALA A 162 -33.45 -20.71 3.52
N ALA A 163 -34.22 -21.04 2.49
CA ALA A 163 -34.26 -20.30 1.23
C ALA A 163 -34.76 -18.85 1.41
N ILE A 164 -35.81 -18.64 2.22
CA ILE A 164 -36.33 -17.29 2.52
C ILE A 164 -35.26 -16.46 3.23
N ILE A 165 -34.59 -17.05 4.22
CA ILE A 165 -33.51 -16.39 4.97
C ILE A 165 -32.32 -16.06 4.06
N ALA A 166 -31.88 -17.02 3.24
CA ALA A 166 -30.79 -16.81 2.30
C ALA A 166 -31.12 -15.71 1.28
N PHE A 167 -32.35 -15.66 0.78
CA PHE A 167 -32.80 -14.62 -0.14
C PHE A 167 -32.79 -13.23 0.52
N ALA A 168 -33.32 -13.12 1.73
CA ALA A 168 -33.31 -11.86 2.48
C ALA A 168 -31.88 -11.35 2.73
N TYR A 169 -30.96 -12.22 3.18
CA TYR A 169 -29.57 -11.84 3.37
C TYR A 169 -28.85 -11.51 2.07
N SER A 170 -29.14 -12.23 0.98
CA SER A 170 -28.54 -11.98 -0.33
C SER A 170 -28.88 -10.58 -0.83
N ILE A 171 -30.11 -10.09 -0.66
CA ILE A 171 -30.48 -8.71 -1.03
C ILE A 171 -29.62 -7.69 -0.28
N VAL A 172 -29.46 -7.87 1.03
CA VAL A 172 -28.66 -6.96 1.87
C VAL A 172 -27.18 -7.01 1.45
N LEU A 173 -26.62 -8.20 1.24
CA LEU A 173 -25.23 -8.38 0.82
C LEU A 173 -24.99 -7.81 -0.60
N ILE A 174 -25.94 -7.96 -1.53
CA ILE A 174 -25.87 -7.35 -2.85
C ILE A 174 -25.79 -5.83 -2.72
N ALA A 175 -26.64 -5.22 -1.90
CA ALA A 175 -26.62 -3.77 -1.67
C ALA A 175 -25.28 -3.30 -1.10
N VAL A 176 -24.72 -4.00 -0.10
CA VAL A 176 -23.40 -3.69 0.46
C VAL A 176 -22.30 -3.84 -0.59
N GLY A 177 -22.28 -4.93 -1.35
CA GLY A 177 -21.29 -5.14 -2.41
C GLY A 177 -21.41 -4.13 -3.55
N ALA A 178 -22.61 -3.61 -3.83
CA ALA A 178 -22.82 -2.55 -4.81
C ALA A 178 -22.17 -1.22 -4.37
N ILE A 179 -22.22 -0.89 -3.08
CA ILE A 179 -21.52 0.28 -2.53
C ILE A 179 -20.01 0.14 -2.74
N PHE A 180 -19.43 -1.05 -2.54
CA PHE A 180 -18.01 -1.27 -2.80
C PHE A 180 -17.67 -1.31 -4.30
N ALA A 181 -18.60 -1.78 -5.14
CA ALA A 181 -18.44 -1.77 -6.58
C ALA A 181 -18.31 -0.34 -7.15
N THR A 182 -19.11 0.62 -6.66
CA THR A 182 -19.00 2.02 -7.08
C THR A 182 -17.70 2.68 -6.64
N LEU A 183 -17.04 2.14 -5.61
CA LEU A 183 -15.73 2.61 -5.11
C LEU A 183 -14.54 1.94 -5.79
N THR A 184 -14.76 0.89 -6.60
CA THR A 184 -13.69 0.18 -7.31
C THR A 184 -12.79 1.10 -8.17
N PRO A 185 -13.28 2.15 -8.85
CA PRO A 185 -12.39 3.08 -9.57
C PRO A 185 -11.35 3.77 -8.69
N LEU A 186 -11.62 3.94 -7.38
CA LEU A 186 -10.64 4.50 -6.43
C LEU A 186 -9.44 3.56 -6.24
N ASP A 187 -9.62 2.24 -6.43
CA ASP A 187 -8.52 1.27 -6.39
C ASP A 187 -7.51 1.53 -7.52
N TRP A 188 -7.98 1.88 -8.71
CA TRP A 188 -7.10 2.20 -9.84
C TRP A 188 -6.28 3.47 -9.58
N VAL A 189 -6.90 4.50 -9.00
CA VAL A 189 -6.22 5.74 -8.63
C VAL A 189 -5.16 5.46 -7.56
N ALA A 190 -5.48 4.67 -6.53
CA ALA A 190 -4.51 4.33 -5.50
C ALA A 190 -3.37 3.46 -6.03
N TRP A 191 -3.64 2.53 -6.94
CA TRP A 191 -2.61 1.73 -7.60
C TRP A 191 -1.67 2.62 -8.42
N LEU A 192 -2.20 3.62 -9.13
CA LEU A 192 -1.38 4.59 -9.87
C LEU A 192 -0.48 5.40 -8.93
N ILE A 193 -1.05 5.94 -7.84
CA ILE A 193 -0.29 6.68 -6.82
C ILE A 193 0.81 5.81 -6.21
N GLU A 194 0.51 4.55 -5.88
CA GLU A 194 1.47 3.60 -5.33
C GLU A 194 2.63 3.35 -6.30
N THR A 195 2.30 3.08 -7.56
CA THR A 195 3.27 2.81 -8.62
C THR A 195 4.21 4.01 -8.79
N VAL A 196 3.66 5.22 -8.77
CA VAL A 196 4.46 6.46 -8.86
C VAL A 196 5.38 6.62 -7.65
N ARG A 197 4.88 6.43 -6.42
CA ARG A 197 5.68 6.53 -5.19
C ARG A 197 6.83 5.52 -5.15
N GLN A 198 6.56 4.27 -5.51
CA GLN A 198 7.59 3.22 -5.58
C GLN A 198 8.64 3.53 -6.65
N ARG A 199 8.21 4.00 -7.82
CA ARG A 199 9.13 4.44 -8.89
C ARG A 199 10.01 5.59 -8.44
N ILE A 200 9.47 6.57 -7.72
CA ILE A 200 10.25 7.69 -7.16
C ILE A 200 11.32 7.18 -6.18
N ALA A 201 10.94 6.32 -5.23
CA ALA A 201 11.89 5.77 -4.27
C ALA A 201 12.98 4.92 -4.95
N ASN A 202 12.61 4.07 -5.91
CA ASN A 202 13.55 3.26 -6.68
C ASN A 202 14.47 4.13 -7.54
N PHE A 203 13.95 5.20 -8.14
CA PHE A 203 14.74 6.15 -8.91
C PHE A 203 15.77 6.87 -8.03
N ALA A 204 15.35 7.37 -6.87
CA ALA A 204 16.26 8.01 -5.91
C ALA A 204 17.34 7.04 -5.42
N ASN A 205 16.98 5.78 -5.14
CA ASN A 205 17.93 4.73 -4.75
C ASN A 205 18.95 4.39 -5.85
N ARG A 206 18.53 4.35 -7.12
CA ARG A 206 19.46 4.14 -8.25
C ARG A 206 20.40 5.32 -8.45
N LEU A 207 19.87 6.56 -8.40
CA LEU A 207 20.68 7.76 -8.57
C LEU A 207 21.75 7.89 -7.49
N GLN A 208 21.39 7.63 -6.22
CA GLN A 208 22.35 7.74 -5.12
C GLN A 208 23.48 6.71 -5.18
N GLU A 209 23.19 5.49 -5.64
CA GLU A 209 24.18 4.42 -5.73
C GLU A 209 25.22 4.72 -6.81
N ASN A 210 24.77 5.24 -7.96
CA ASN A 210 25.63 5.59 -9.08
C ASN A 210 26.65 6.68 -8.76
N ILE A 211 26.36 7.59 -7.80
CA ILE A 211 27.27 8.68 -7.38
C ILE A 211 28.64 8.14 -6.99
N ARG A 212 28.69 6.97 -6.37
CA ARG A 212 29.96 6.39 -5.90
C ARG A 212 30.87 5.95 -7.04
N TYR A 213 30.32 5.57 -8.19
CA TYR A 213 31.06 4.79 -9.19
C TYR A 213 31.39 5.56 -10.47
N HIS A 214 30.69 6.67 -10.77
CA HIS A 214 30.85 7.37 -12.05
C HIS A 214 31.01 8.88 -11.86
N ALA A 215 31.99 9.48 -12.55
CA ALA A 215 32.25 10.92 -12.51
C ALA A 215 31.05 11.76 -12.95
N GLY A 216 30.38 11.38 -14.04
CA GLY A 216 29.15 12.04 -14.50
C GLY A 216 28.02 11.93 -13.47
N ALA A 217 27.85 10.77 -12.85
CA ALA A 217 26.86 10.59 -11.81
C ALA A 217 27.17 11.43 -10.55
N PHE A 218 28.44 11.56 -10.17
CA PHE A 218 28.86 12.42 -9.07
C PHE A 218 28.51 13.89 -9.31
N LEU A 219 28.68 14.40 -10.54
CA LEU A 219 28.40 15.80 -10.87
C LEU A 219 26.90 16.11 -11.05
N PHE A 220 26.14 15.19 -11.63
CA PHE A 220 24.76 15.47 -12.04
C PHE A 220 23.69 14.86 -11.12
N ASN A 221 23.90 13.66 -10.57
CA ASN A 221 22.85 13.00 -9.78
C ASN A 221 22.49 13.74 -8.48
N PRO A 222 23.43 14.32 -7.71
CA PRO A 222 23.09 15.16 -6.56
C PRO A 222 22.22 16.37 -6.94
N VAL A 223 22.50 16.98 -8.10
CA VAL A 223 21.73 18.13 -8.62
C VAL A 223 20.32 17.70 -9.01
N TRP A 224 20.19 16.58 -9.73
CA TRP A 224 18.87 16.01 -10.07
C TRP A 224 18.06 15.66 -8.83
N LEU A 225 18.68 15.02 -7.83
CA LEU A 225 18.01 14.69 -6.58
C LEU A 225 17.53 15.96 -5.85
N ALA A 226 18.36 17.00 -5.76
CA ALA A 226 17.97 18.25 -5.14
C ALA A 226 16.79 18.92 -5.87
N LEU A 227 16.85 19.01 -7.20
CA LEU A 227 15.82 19.65 -8.03
C LEU A 227 14.50 18.89 -8.05
N LEU A 228 14.54 17.55 -8.02
CA LEU A 228 13.36 16.70 -8.01
C LEU A 228 12.74 16.54 -6.61
N SER A 229 13.48 16.86 -5.55
CA SER A 229 12.99 16.74 -4.16
C SER A 229 11.65 17.43 -3.88
N PRO A 230 11.38 18.69 -4.29
CA PRO A 230 10.06 19.31 -4.09
C PRO A 230 8.96 18.59 -4.88
N ILE A 231 9.26 18.12 -6.09
CA ILE A 231 8.31 17.39 -6.93
C ILE A 231 7.95 16.06 -6.28
N PHE A 232 8.95 15.33 -5.78
CA PHE A 232 8.73 14.09 -5.03
C PHE A 232 7.88 14.34 -3.80
N LEU A 233 8.16 15.39 -3.04
CA LEU A 233 7.40 15.73 -1.84
C LEU A 233 5.92 16.01 -2.17
N ILE A 234 5.64 16.80 -3.21
CA ILE A 234 4.26 17.08 -3.67
C ILE A 234 3.56 15.79 -4.10
N VAL A 235 4.21 14.99 -4.94
CA VAL A 235 3.61 13.76 -5.49
C VAL A 235 3.36 12.72 -4.39
N ILE A 236 4.25 12.60 -3.41
CA ILE A 236 4.10 11.62 -2.32
C ILE A 236 3.01 12.08 -1.33
N LEU A 237 2.86 13.40 -1.10
CA LEU A 237 1.81 13.95 -0.23
C LEU A 237 0.39 13.76 -0.77
N ILE A 238 0.19 13.37 -2.03
CA ILE A 238 -1.14 13.06 -2.56
C ILE A 238 -1.73 11.91 -1.75
N PRO A 239 -2.82 12.10 -0.97
CA PRO A 239 -3.37 11.04 -0.15
C PRO A 239 -3.92 9.91 -1.02
N LYS A 240 -3.68 8.66 -0.61
CA LYS A 240 -4.38 7.49 -1.17
C LYS A 240 -5.42 6.99 -0.18
N PHE A 241 -6.63 6.73 -0.68
CA PHE A 241 -7.75 6.26 0.14
C PHE A 241 -7.77 4.74 0.28
N THR A 242 -7.22 4.00 -0.70
CA THR A 242 -7.20 2.53 -0.72
C THR A 242 -5.78 1.96 -0.77
N THR A 243 -5.69 0.69 -0.43
CA THR A 243 -4.48 -0.10 -0.24
C THR A 243 -4.51 -1.26 -1.21
N ASN A 244 -3.43 -1.47 -1.96
CA ASN A 244 -3.15 -2.83 -2.42
C ASN A 244 -2.63 -3.54 -1.17
N ILE A 245 -3.46 -4.42 -0.62
CA ILE A 245 -3.03 -5.29 0.45
C ILE A 245 -2.45 -6.48 -0.28
N ASP A 246 -1.12 -6.53 -0.36
CA ASP A 246 -0.44 -7.74 -0.76
C ASP A 246 -0.77 -8.78 0.32
N VAL A 247 -1.70 -9.66 -0.01
CA VAL A 247 -1.91 -10.90 0.74
C VAL A 247 -0.69 -11.75 0.38
N GLU A 248 0.29 -11.78 1.27
CA GLU A 248 1.35 -12.79 1.23
C GLU A 248 0.67 -14.16 1.18
N ALA A 249 0.77 -14.81 0.02
CA ALA A 249 0.39 -16.21 -0.17
C ALA A 249 1.50 -17.13 0.32
#